data_AF-A0A7V8YNL3-F1
#
_entry.id   AF-A0A7V8YNL3-F1
#
_cell.length_a   1.000
_cell.length_b   1.000
_cell.length_c   1.000
_cell.angle_alpha   90.00
_cell.angle_beta   90.00
_cell.angle_gamma   90.00
#
_symmetry.space_group_name_H-M   'P 1'
#
loop_
_entity.id
_entity.type
_entity.pdbx_description
1 polymer ?
#
loop_
_entity_poly.entity_id
_entity_poly.type
_entity_poly.pdbx_seq_one_letter_code
_entity_poly.pdbx_strand_id
1 'polypeptide(L)'
;MTALDVIALVVLAVVGVRLVEAARSSVEARRKSLVVAQGLRPHHFLLALPVLAAIIATALALIQLPVLSFGWWQALGGVGNPAIGLTDQDLGILDVLIPAFFLGLLVVALPLLVAREEWVFRRGAEHRGAVSNIRRSVVFGLAHAVIGIPIGAALALSIGGLYLTWCYLRGWRATRSQSGALLESTRAHLAYNVTILVLVAVALALGL
;
A
#
# COMPACT_ATOMS: atom_id res chain seq x y z
N MET A 1 18.70 24.69 6.51
CA MET A 1 17.92 24.01 5.46
C MET A 1 18.72 23.98 4.19
N THR A 2 19.05 22.78 3.74
CA THR A 2 19.71 22.49 2.46
C THR A 2 18.68 22.49 1.31
N ALA A 3 19.15 22.49 0.06
CA ALA A 3 18.26 22.34 -1.09
C ALA A 3 17.51 20.99 -1.08
N LEU A 4 18.13 19.94 -0.54
CA LEU A 4 17.52 18.62 -0.37
C LEU A 4 16.35 18.67 0.64
N ASP A 5 16.52 19.39 1.74
CA ASP A 5 15.45 19.56 2.75
C ASP A 5 14.22 20.25 2.12
N VAL A 6 14.44 21.26 1.28
CA VAL A 6 13.36 21.95 0.57
C VAL A 6 12.63 21.01 -0.38
N ILE A 7 13.38 20.19 -1.15
CA ILE A 7 12.77 19.21 -2.07
C ILE A 7 11.97 18.16 -1.29
N ALA A 8 12.52 17.62 -0.19
CA ALA A 8 11.82 16.65 0.65
C ALA A 8 10.51 17.22 1.22
N LEU A 9 10.53 18.46 1.71
CA LEU A 9 9.33 19.16 2.18
C LEU A 9 8.30 19.37 1.05
N VAL A 10 8.74 19.72 -0.16
CA VAL A 10 7.84 19.82 -1.32
C VAL A 10 7.22 18.46 -1.66
N VAL A 11 7.99 17.38 -1.64
CA VAL A 11 7.47 16.02 -1.85
C VAL A 11 6.42 15.67 -0.79
N LEU A 12 6.71 15.89 0.49
CA LEU A 12 5.76 15.64 1.57
C LEU A 12 4.50 16.50 1.43
N ALA A 13 4.63 17.77 1.06
CA ALA A 13 3.48 18.65 0.82
C ALA A 13 2.61 18.13 -0.34
N VAL A 14 3.23 17.72 -1.45
CA VAL A 14 2.51 17.15 -2.60
C VAL A 14 1.80 15.85 -2.20
N VAL A 15 2.49 14.93 -1.53
CA VAL A 15 1.89 13.66 -1.06
C VAL A 15 0.75 13.95 -0.08
N GLY A 16 0.95 14.87 0.86
CA GLY A 16 -0.06 15.29 1.83
C GLY A 16 -1.32 15.85 1.16
N VAL A 17 -1.18 16.75 0.18
CA VAL A 17 -2.31 17.28 -0.60
C VAL A 17 -3.06 16.16 -1.30
N ARG A 18 -2.35 15.22 -1.94
CA ARG A 18 -2.99 14.07 -2.61
C ARG A 18 -3.72 13.15 -1.64
N LEU A 19 -3.18 12.93 -0.44
CA LEU A 19 -3.84 12.14 0.60
C LEU A 19 -5.08 12.85 1.16
N VAL A 20 -5.03 14.19 1.32
CA VAL A 20 -6.21 14.98 1.71
C VAL A 20 -7.30 14.90 0.64
N GLU A 21 -6.96 15.04 -0.64
CA GLU A 21 -7.90 14.88 -1.75
C GLU A 21 -8.54 13.47 -1.72
N ALA A 22 -7.71 12.43 -1.58
CA ALA A 22 -8.20 11.05 -1.51
C ALA A 22 -9.09 10.78 -0.28
N ALA A 23 -8.74 11.34 0.88
CA ALA A 23 -9.52 11.24 2.10
C ALA A 23 -10.88 11.95 1.94
N ARG A 24 -10.91 13.16 1.37
CA ARG A 24 -12.16 13.89 1.06
C ARG A 24 -13.05 13.09 0.12
N SER A 25 -12.50 12.57 -0.98
CA SER A 25 -13.25 11.71 -1.91
C SER A 25 -13.78 10.44 -1.22
N SER A 26 -13.03 9.87 -0.28
CA SER A 26 -13.47 8.69 0.49
C SER A 26 -14.65 9.00 1.41
N VAL A 27 -14.65 10.18 2.02
CA VAL A 27 -15.78 10.67 2.83
C VAL A 27 -17.00 10.96 1.96
N GLU A 28 -16.82 11.61 0.80
CA GLU A 28 -17.93 11.86 -0.14
C GLU A 28 -18.51 10.54 -0.68
N ALA A 29 -17.66 9.55 -0.94
CA ALA A 29 -18.06 8.21 -1.37
C ALA A 29 -18.31 7.24 -0.21
N ARG A 30 -18.65 7.73 0.99
CA ARG A 30 -18.79 6.93 2.22
C ARG A 30 -19.58 5.64 2.02
N ARG A 31 -20.67 5.66 1.23
CA ARG A 31 -21.47 4.46 0.93
C ARG A 31 -20.62 3.36 0.28
N LYS A 32 -19.76 3.69 -0.69
CA LYS A 32 -18.87 2.72 -1.34
C LYS A 32 -17.83 2.19 -0.35
N SER A 33 -17.22 3.07 0.45
CA SER A 33 -16.25 2.70 1.49
C SER A 33 -16.87 1.76 2.54
N LEU A 34 -18.11 2.03 2.96
CA LEU A 34 -18.86 1.19 3.89
C LEU A 34 -19.16 -0.20 3.31
N VAL A 35 -19.53 -0.30 2.03
CA VAL A 35 -19.80 -1.60 1.38
C VAL A 35 -18.56 -2.50 1.35
N VAL A 36 -17.37 -1.91 1.17
CA VAL A 36 -16.10 -2.64 1.29
C VAL A 36 -15.89 -3.06 2.73
N ALA A 37 -15.92 -2.11 3.68
CA ALA A 37 -15.62 -2.35 5.09
C ALA A 37 -16.55 -3.37 5.77
N GLN A 38 -17.87 -3.27 5.54
CA GLN A 38 -18.87 -4.18 6.12
C GLN A 38 -18.71 -5.64 5.65
N GLY A 39 -18.03 -5.84 4.52
CA GLY A 39 -17.74 -7.17 4.01
C GLY A 39 -16.41 -7.75 4.45
N LEU A 40 -15.63 -7.03 5.27
CA LEU A 40 -14.44 -7.59 5.89
C LEU A 40 -14.80 -8.78 6.79
N ARG A 41 -13.90 -9.75 6.86
CA ARG A 41 -14.08 -11.03 7.56
C ARG A 41 -12.73 -11.45 8.14
N PRO A 42 -12.69 -12.21 9.24
CA PRO A 42 -11.43 -12.62 9.87
C PRO A 42 -10.44 -13.28 8.93
N HIS A 43 -10.92 -14.11 8.00
CA HIS A 43 -10.05 -14.80 7.04
C HIS A 43 -9.26 -13.85 6.12
N HIS A 44 -9.75 -12.63 5.84
CA HIS A 44 -9.00 -11.65 5.04
C HIS A 44 -7.72 -11.22 5.78
N PHE A 45 -7.83 -11.00 7.10
CA PHE A 45 -6.70 -10.63 7.95
C PHE A 45 -5.76 -11.82 8.19
N LEU A 46 -6.32 -13.00 8.46
CA LEU A 46 -5.51 -14.21 8.68
C LEU A 46 -4.69 -14.60 7.45
N LEU A 47 -5.26 -14.45 6.25
CA LEU A 47 -4.52 -14.70 5.00
C LEU A 47 -3.50 -13.60 4.69
N ALA A 48 -3.69 -12.37 5.18
CA ALA A 48 -2.72 -11.30 5.01
C ALA A 48 -1.41 -11.56 5.77
N LEU A 49 -1.46 -12.19 6.94
CA LEU A 49 -0.26 -12.46 7.77
C LEU A 49 0.85 -13.26 7.06
N PRO A 50 0.60 -14.45 6.49
CA PRO A 50 1.65 -15.18 5.78
C PRO A 50 2.12 -14.47 4.52
N VAL A 51 1.23 -13.72 3.84
CA VAL A 51 1.59 -12.91 2.67
C VAL A 51 2.52 -11.76 3.07
N LEU A 52 2.22 -11.08 4.18
CA LEU A 52 3.07 -10.03 4.74
C LEU A 52 4.43 -10.58 5.15
N ALA A 53 4.47 -11.72 5.85
CA ALA A 53 5.73 -12.36 6.21
C ALA A 53 6.58 -12.68 4.97
N ALA A 54 5.97 -13.20 3.90
CA ALA A 54 6.66 -13.48 2.65
C ALA A 54 7.18 -12.22 1.94
N ILE A 55 6.38 -11.14 1.92
CA ILE A 55 6.78 -9.85 1.37
C ILE A 55 7.96 -9.27 2.16
N ILE A 56 7.87 -9.25 3.50
CA ILE A 56 8.92 -8.71 4.37
C ILE A 56 10.22 -9.51 4.19
N ALA A 57 10.16 -10.84 4.27
CA ALA A 57 11.34 -11.69 4.09
C ALA A 57 11.99 -11.48 2.71
N THR A 58 11.18 -11.38 1.65
CA THR A 58 11.67 -11.13 0.30
C THR A 58 12.27 -9.74 0.17
N ALA A 59 11.63 -8.70 0.73
CA ALA A 59 12.14 -7.35 0.72
C ALA A 59 13.48 -7.24 1.45
N LEU A 60 13.58 -7.84 2.65
CA LEU A 60 14.81 -7.86 3.44
C LEU A 60 15.96 -8.54 2.69
N ALA A 61 15.70 -9.62 1.97
CA ALA A 61 16.69 -10.30 1.13
C ALA A 61 17.10 -9.46 -0.08
N LEU A 62 16.13 -8.89 -0.81
CA LEU A 62 16.41 -8.12 -2.04
C LEU A 62 17.13 -6.81 -1.74
N ILE A 63 16.83 -6.13 -0.63
CA ILE A 63 17.47 -4.86 -0.24
C ILE A 63 18.94 -5.05 0.15
N GLN A 64 19.43 -6.29 0.36
CA GLN A 64 20.87 -6.52 0.50
C GLN A 64 21.65 -6.26 -0.80
N LEU A 65 20.97 -6.20 -1.95
CA LEU A 65 21.61 -5.93 -3.23
C LEU A 65 21.67 -4.41 -3.50
N PRO A 66 22.86 -3.83 -3.78
CA PRO A 66 23.04 -2.36 -3.83
C PRO A 66 22.11 -1.62 -4.81
N VAL A 67 21.75 -2.25 -5.93
CA VAL A 67 20.84 -1.63 -6.91
C VAL A 67 19.39 -1.71 -6.44
N LEU A 68 19.02 -2.75 -5.70
CA LEU A 68 17.66 -2.98 -5.26
C LEU A 68 17.34 -2.26 -3.93
N SER A 69 18.35 -1.89 -3.16
CA SER A 69 18.18 -1.05 -1.97
C SER A 69 17.80 0.40 -2.30
N PHE A 70 18.04 0.84 -3.54
CA PHE A 70 17.76 2.21 -3.96
C PHE A 70 16.25 2.51 -4.03
N GLY A 71 15.83 3.57 -3.35
CA GLY A 71 14.56 4.28 -3.56
C GLY A 71 14.80 5.78 -3.65
N TRP A 72 14.13 6.47 -4.58
CA TRP A 72 14.38 7.90 -4.80
C TRP A 72 14.01 8.78 -3.59
N TRP A 73 13.11 8.32 -2.72
CA TRP A 73 12.77 9.02 -1.47
C TRP A 73 13.95 9.06 -0.50
N GLN A 74 14.70 7.96 -0.39
CA GLN A 74 15.91 7.88 0.42
C GLN A 74 17.01 8.80 -0.09
N ALA A 75 17.12 8.94 -1.42
CA ALA A 75 18.05 9.87 -2.04
C ALA A 75 17.76 11.35 -1.68
N LEU A 76 16.55 11.65 -1.17
CA LEU A 76 16.15 12.97 -0.69
C LEU A 76 16.24 13.12 0.84
N GLY A 77 16.80 12.13 1.56
CA GLY A 77 16.89 12.13 3.03
C GLY A 77 15.63 11.58 3.72
N GLY A 78 14.76 10.93 2.97
CA GLY A 78 13.54 10.32 3.47
C GLY A 78 13.71 8.88 3.93
N VAL A 79 12.89 8.44 4.89
CA VAL A 79 12.92 7.05 5.39
C VAL A 79 11.70 6.30 4.88
N GLY A 80 11.93 5.08 4.36
CA GLY A 80 10.86 4.16 4.00
C GLY A 80 9.95 4.69 2.88
N ASN A 81 8.71 5.05 3.23
CA ASN A 81 7.67 5.49 2.29
C ASN A 81 7.21 6.92 2.65
N PRO A 82 7.24 7.88 1.70
CA PRO A 82 6.78 9.26 1.97
C PRO A 82 5.31 9.36 2.35
N ALA A 83 4.49 8.34 2.05
CA ALA A 83 3.10 8.27 2.50
C ALA A 83 2.95 8.07 4.02
N ILE A 84 4.03 7.73 4.73
CA ILE A 84 4.06 7.61 6.20
C ILE A 84 4.73 8.84 6.83
N GLY A 85 5.39 9.70 6.05
CA GLY A 85 5.96 10.96 6.53
C GLY A 85 7.17 10.81 7.46
N LEU A 86 7.87 9.67 7.43
CA LEU A 86 9.08 9.45 8.24
C LEU A 86 10.33 10.10 7.60
N THR A 87 11.16 10.69 8.45
CA THR A 87 12.44 11.33 8.07
C THR A 87 13.52 10.98 9.10
N ASP A 88 14.79 11.05 8.71
CA ASP A 88 15.93 10.86 9.63
C ASP A 88 16.30 12.14 10.41
N GLN A 89 15.51 13.21 10.30
CA GLN A 89 15.76 14.47 11.01
C GLN A 89 15.16 14.41 12.42
N ASP A 90 15.86 14.98 13.41
CA ASP A 90 15.31 15.22 14.74
C ASP A 90 14.48 16.52 14.70
N LEU A 91 13.16 16.35 14.67
CA LEU A 91 12.19 17.46 14.67
C LEU A 91 11.43 17.54 15.99
N GLY A 92 11.87 16.80 17.02
CA GLY A 92 11.23 16.73 18.33
C GLY A 92 9.79 16.20 18.23
N ILE A 93 8.81 16.95 18.74
CA ILE A 93 7.40 16.53 18.73
C ILE A 93 6.84 16.29 17.31
N LEU A 94 7.44 16.93 16.30
CA LEU A 94 6.99 16.79 14.91
C LEU A 94 7.28 15.40 14.34
N ASP A 95 8.25 14.66 14.88
CA ASP A 95 8.55 13.28 14.48
C ASP A 95 7.40 12.31 14.79
N VAL A 96 6.51 12.70 15.71
CA VAL A 96 5.28 11.97 16.01
C VAL A 96 4.09 12.57 15.26
N LEU A 97 3.97 13.90 15.22
CA LEU A 97 2.80 14.57 14.66
C LEU A 97 2.69 14.40 13.14
N ILE A 98 3.81 14.47 12.40
CA ILE A 98 3.80 14.34 10.94
C ILE A 98 3.37 12.91 10.54
N PRO A 99 4.00 11.83 11.05
CA PRO A 99 3.53 10.48 10.72
C PRO A 99 2.11 10.20 11.17
N ALA A 100 1.71 10.66 12.37
CA ALA A 100 0.33 10.50 12.84
C ALA A 100 -0.68 11.17 11.90
N PHE A 101 -0.37 12.36 11.40
CA PHE A 101 -1.21 13.07 10.43
C PHE A 101 -1.34 12.29 9.12
N PHE A 102 -0.21 11.83 8.54
CA PHE A 102 -0.21 11.06 7.29
C PHE A 102 -0.92 9.71 7.45
N LEU A 103 -0.68 8.99 8.56
CA LEU A 103 -1.37 7.74 8.88
C LEU A 103 -2.88 7.96 9.03
N GLY A 104 -3.30 9.03 9.71
CA GLY A 104 -4.70 9.41 9.84
C GLY A 104 -5.38 9.64 8.48
N LEU A 105 -4.73 10.41 7.59
CA LEU A 105 -5.22 10.61 6.22
C LEU A 105 -5.29 9.30 5.44
N LEU A 106 -4.27 8.45 5.56
CA LEU A 106 -4.20 7.17 4.86
C LEU A 106 -5.32 6.24 5.31
N VAL A 107 -5.60 6.13 6.62
CA VAL A 107 -6.72 5.34 7.16
C VAL A 107 -8.05 5.75 6.52
N VAL A 108 -8.30 7.05 6.38
CA VAL A 108 -9.54 7.57 5.81
C VAL A 108 -9.59 7.34 4.28
N ALA A 109 -8.47 7.53 3.58
CA ALA A 109 -8.37 7.39 2.14
C ALA A 109 -8.37 5.94 1.65
N LEU A 110 -7.86 5.01 2.47
CA LEU A 110 -7.54 3.64 2.11
C LEU A 110 -8.65 2.88 1.37
N PRO A 111 -9.93 2.88 1.83
CA PRO A 111 -10.99 2.13 1.16
C PRO A 111 -11.15 2.46 -0.33
N LEU A 112 -11.01 3.73 -0.71
CA LEU A 112 -11.08 4.13 -2.12
C LEU A 112 -9.76 3.93 -2.86
N LEU A 113 -8.62 4.16 -2.21
CA LEU A 113 -7.31 3.93 -2.82
C LEU A 113 -7.16 2.47 -3.24
N VAL A 114 -7.44 1.53 -2.33
CA VAL A 114 -7.36 0.10 -2.65
C VAL A 114 -8.40 -0.30 -3.70
N ALA A 115 -9.62 0.23 -3.65
CA ALA A 115 -10.63 -0.05 -4.67
C ALA A 115 -10.18 0.42 -6.07
N ARG A 116 -9.51 1.58 -6.16
CA ARG A 116 -8.97 2.10 -7.41
C ARG A 116 -7.82 1.24 -7.92
N GLU A 117 -6.89 0.86 -7.05
CA GLU A 117 -5.77 -0.03 -7.42
C GLU A 117 -6.28 -1.38 -7.91
N GLU A 118 -7.22 -2.00 -7.21
CA GLU A 118 -7.81 -3.27 -7.62
C GLU A 118 -8.51 -3.17 -8.98
N TRP A 119 -9.22 -2.07 -9.23
CA TRP A 119 -9.82 -1.81 -10.55
C TRP A 119 -8.76 -1.68 -11.65
N VAL A 120 -7.65 -0.99 -11.40
CA VAL A 120 -6.57 -0.80 -12.39
C VAL A 120 -5.86 -2.13 -12.69
N PHE A 121 -5.49 -2.88 -11.66
CA PHE A 121 -4.62 -4.04 -11.82
C PHE A 121 -5.37 -5.36 -12.04
N ARG A 122 -6.55 -5.54 -11.44
CA ARG A 122 -7.25 -6.84 -11.40
C ARG A 122 -8.43 -6.97 -12.33
N ARG A 123 -9.08 -5.87 -12.72
CA ARG A 123 -10.20 -5.93 -13.66
C ARG A 123 -9.82 -6.72 -14.93
N GLY A 124 -10.64 -7.71 -15.26
CA GLY A 124 -10.45 -8.59 -16.42
C GLY A 124 -9.43 -9.71 -16.22
N ALA A 125 -8.89 -9.94 -15.01
CA ALA A 125 -7.94 -11.02 -14.75
C ALA A 125 -8.46 -12.42 -15.11
N GLU A 126 -9.77 -12.62 -15.05
CA GLU A 126 -10.50 -13.83 -15.43
C GLU A 126 -10.37 -14.19 -16.92
N HIS A 127 -10.11 -13.20 -17.78
CA HIS A 127 -9.92 -13.37 -19.21
C HIS A 127 -8.44 -13.41 -19.62
N ARG A 128 -7.52 -13.20 -18.67
CA ARG A 128 -6.07 -13.18 -18.90
C ARG A 128 -5.46 -14.55 -18.61
N GLY A 129 -4.47 -14.94 -19.41
CA GLY A 129 -3.62 -16.09 -19.11
C GLY A 129 -2.76 -15.87 -17.86
N ALA A 130 -2.29 -16.96 -17.25
CA ALA A 130 -1.50 -16.94 -16.01
C ALA A 130 -0.27 -16.03 -16.10
N VAL A 131 0.49 -16.10 -17.20
CA VAL A 131 1.68 -15.26 -17.43
C VAL A 131 1.33 -13.77 -17.44
N SER A 132 0.21 -13.40 -18.09
CA SER A 132 -0.23 -12.00 -18.12
C SER A 132 -0.64 -11.50 -16.73
N ASN A 133 -1.29 -12.34 -15.93
CA ASN A 133 -1.61 -12.04 -14.55
C ASN A 133 -0.36 -11.88 -13.67
N ILE A 134 0.66 -12.73 -13.84
CA ILE A 134 1.95 -12.59 -13.14
C ILE A 134 2.62 -11.26 -13.52
N ARG A 135 2.71 -10.94 -14.81
CA ARG A 135 3.29 -9.66 -15.28
C ARG A 135 2.56 -8.46 -14.67
N ARG A 136 1.21 -8.48 -14.64
CA ARG A 136 0.41 -7.43 -13.99
C ARG A 136 0.70 -7.30 -12.50
N SER A 137 0.96 -8.39 -11.79
CA SER A 137 1.35 -8.36 -10.38
C SER A 137 2.76 -7.80 -10.17
N VAL A 138 3.70 -8.08 -11.07
CA VAL A 138 5.03 -7.45 -11.05
C VAL A 138 4.93 -5.95 -11.29
N VAL A 139 4.14 -5.51 -12.28
CA VAL A 139 3.91 -4.08 -12.53
C VAL A 139 3.23 -3.41 -11.34
N PHE A 140 2.28 -4.08 -10.68
CA PHE A 140 1.68 -3.58 -9.44
C PHE A 140 2.74 -3.34 -8.35
N GLY A 141 3.64 -4.31 -8.13
CA GLY A 141 4.73 -4.15 -7.18
C GLY A 141 5.64 -2.98 -7.57
N LEU A 142 6.15 -2.98 -8.80
CA LEU A 142 7.06 -1.94 -9.31
C LEU A 142 6.45 -0.53 -9.35
N ALA A 143 5.12 -0.39 -9.47
CA ALA A 143 4.46 0.91 -9.38
C ALA A 143 4.74 1.60 -8.03
N HIS A 144 5.06 0.83 -6.98
CA HIS A 144 5.42 1.38 -5.67
C HIS A 144 6.83 2.02 -5.65
N ALA A 145 7.71 1.66 -6.58
CA ALA A 145 8.98 2.37 -6.73
C ALA A 145 8.76 3.83 -7.19
N VAL A 146 7.67 4.10 -7.93
CA VAL A 146 7.30 5.46 -8.36
C VAL A 146 6.95 6.34 -7.16
N ILE A 147 6.39 5.77 -6.09
CA ILE A 147 6.08 6.52 -4.86
C ILE A 147 7.27 6.61 -3.88
N GLY A 148 8.46 6.12 -4.25
CA GLY A 148 9.70 6.33 -3.49
C GLY A 148 10.21 5.13 -2.73
N ILE A 149 9.48 4.01 -2.73
CA ILE A 149 9.88 2.77 -2.06
C ILE A 149 11.10 2.15 -2.80
N PRO A 150 12.04 1.51 -2.07
CA PRO A 150 13.15 0.78 -2.67
C PRO A 150 12.71 -0.25 -3.73
N ILE A 151 13.49 -0.39 -4.80
CA ILE A 151 13.15 -1.30 -5.91
C ILE A 151 12.97 -2.75 -5.42
N GLY A 152 13.79 -3.21 -4.48
CA GLY A 152 13.69 -4.54 -3.86
C GLY A 152 12.38 -4.73 -3.10
N ALA A 153 11.95 -3.73 -2.32
CA ALA A 153 10.65 -3.76 -1.65
C ALA A 153 9.49 -3.69 -2.66
N ALA A 154 9.60 -2.87 -3.71
CA ALA A 154 8.61 -2.80 -4.79
C ALA A 154 8.48 -4.15 -5.52
N LEU A 155 9.60 -4.84 -5.78
CA LEU A 155 9.58 -6.20 -6.33
C LEU A 155 8.92 -7.20 -5.38
N ALA A 156 9.22 -7.13 -4.08
CA ALA A 156 8.60 -7.99 -3.08
C ALA A 156 7.06 -7.79 -3.03
N LEU A 157 6.56 -6.57 -3.19
CA LEU A 157 5.12 -6.28 -3.28
C LEU A 157 4.41 -6.97 -4.46
N SER A 158 5.15 -7.50 -5.44
CA SER A 158 4.58 -8.38 -6.47
C SER A 158 3.90 -9.63 -5.87
N ILE A 159 4.38 -10.12 -4.73
CA ILE A 159 3.75 -11.23 -3.98
C ILE A 159 2.36 -10.81 -3.51
N GLY A 160 2.21 -9.60 -2.98
CA GLY A 160 0.91 -9.02 -2.65
C GLY A 160 0.02 -8.94 -3.89
N GLY A 161 0.57 -8.48 -5.03
CA GLY A 161 -0.17 -8.44 -6.28
C GLY A 161 -0.67 -9.81 -6.76
N LEU A 162 0.12 -10.87 -6.58
CA LEU A 162 -0.26 -12.25 -6.88
C LEU A 162 -1.37 -12.74 -5.95
N TYR A 163 -1.23 -12.50 -4.65
CA TYR A 163 -2.25 -12.80 -3.64
C TYR A 163 -3.60 -12.14 -3.96
N LEU A 164 -3.58 -10.84 -4.28
CA LEU A 164 -4.80 -10.09 -4.61
C LEU A 164 -5.43 -10.56 -5.92
N THR A 165 -4.61 -10.94 -6.91
CA THR A 165 -5.10 -11.58 -8.13
C THR A 165 -5.75 -12.93 -7.84
N TRP A 166 -5.19 -13.71 -6.90
CA TRP A 166 -5.80 -14.96 -6.46
C TRP A 166 -7.14 -14.73 -5.74
N CYS A 167 -7.24 -13.73 -4.85
CA CYS A 167 -8.49 -13.33 -4.21
C CYS A 167 -9.55 -12.93 -5.24
N TYR A 168 -9.17 -12.12 -6.23
CA TYR A 168 -10.04 -11.74 -7.35
C TYR A 168 -10.57 -12.97 -8.09
N LEU A 169 -9.70 -13.89 -8.51
CA LEU A 169 -10.09 -15.09 -9.25
C LEU A 169 -10.94 -16.04 -8.41
N ARG A 170 -10.71 -16.10 -7.09
CA ARG A 170 -11.58 -16.82 -6.13
C ARG A 170 -12.98 -16.19 -6.10
N GLY A 171 -13.07 -14.88 -5.97
CA GLY A 171 -14.34 -14.14 -6.01
C GLY A 171 -15.08 -14.33 -7.34
N TRP A 172 -14.36 -14.32 -8.47
CA TRP A 172 -14.93 -14.62 -9.78
C TRP A 172 -15.49 -16.05 -9.85
N ARG A 173 -14.74 -17.05 -9.38
CA ARG A 173 -15.23 -18.45 -9.38
C ARG A 173 -16.50 -18.62 -8.55
N ALA A 174 -16.60 -17.92 -7.42
CA ALA A 174 -17.74 -18.00 -6.52
C ALA A 174 -18.98 -17.24 -7.02
N THR A 175 -18.80 -16.08 -7.65
CA THR A 175 -19.91 -15.16 -7.98
C THR A 175 -20.22 -15.07 -9.46
N ARG A 176 -19.28 -15.49 -10.33
CA ARG A 176 -19.30 -15.26 -11.79
C ARG A 176 -19.56 -13.80 -12.17
N SER A 177 -19.12 -12.88 -11.30
CA SER A 177 -19.32 -11.44 -11.45
C SER A 177 -18.01 -10.70 -11.29
N GLN A 178 -17.68 -9.82 -12.25
CA GLN A 178 -16.47 -9.00 -12.20
C GLN A 178 -16.54 -8.00 -11.04
N SER A 179 -17.72 -7.45 -10.75
CA SER A 179 -17.92 -6.56 -9.60
C SER A 179 -17.77 -7.32 -8.27
N GLY A 180 -18.27 -8.55 -8.20
CA GLY A 180 -18.07 -9.43 -7.05
C GLY A 180 -16.60 -9.79 -6.83
N ALA A 181 -15.88 -10.11 -7.91
CA ALA A 181 -14.45 -10.41 -7.89
C ALA A 181 -13.60 -9.21 -7.44
N LEU A 182 -13.87 -8.01 -7.98
CA LEU A 182 -13.22 -6.77 -7.56
C LEU A 182 -13.50 -6.48 -6.09
N LEU A 183 -14.73 -6.66 -5.63
CA LEU A 183 -15.10 -6.38 -4.24
C LEU A 183 -14.36 -7.32 -3.26
N GLU A 184 -14.21 -8.59 -3.63
CA GLU A 184 -13.44 -9.57 -2.86
C GLU A 184 -11.95 -9.20 -2.76
N SER A 185 -11.31 -8.88 -3.89
CA SER A 185 -9.89 -8.49 -3.86
C SER A 185 -9.68 -7.14 -3.16
N THR A 186 -10.63 -6.21 -3.29
CA THR A 186 -10.63 -4.93 -2.56
C THR A 186 -10.70 -5.14 -1.05
N ARG A 187 -11.52 -6.07 -0.57
CA ARG A 187 -11.60 -6.42 0.86
C ARG A 187 -10.33 -7.07 1.37
N ALA A 188 -9.76 -8.00 0.60
CA ALA A 188 -8.47 -8.61 0.93
C ALA A 188 -7.34 -7.55 0.99
N HIS A 189 -7.31 -6.63 0.02
CA HIS A 189 -6.34 -5.53 -0.02
C HIS A 189 -6.52 -4.56 1.15
N LEU A 190 -7.77 -4.18 1.45
CA LEU A 190 -8.06 -3.33 2.60
C LEU A 190 -7.63 -4.00 3.91
N ALA A 191 -7.97 -5.28 4.11
CA ALA A 191 -7.56 -6.03 5.29
C ALA A 191 -6.03 -6.10 5.41
N TYR A 192 -5.35 -6.39 4.31
CA TYR A 192 -3.89 -6.42 4.22
C TYR A 192 -3.26 -5.08 4.64
N ASN A 193 -3.75 -3.95 4.11
CA ASN A 193 -3.24 -2.63 4.47
C ASN A 193 -3.58 -2.25 5.92
N VAL A 194 -4.78 -2.58 6.41
CA VAL A 194 -5.14 -2.37 7.82
C VAL A 194 -4.22 -3.19 8.74
N THR A 195 -3.90 -4.43 8.38
CA THR A 195 -2.93 -5.24 9.14
C THR A 195 -1.56 -4.58 9.18
N ILE A 196 -1.05 -4.05 8.06
CA ILE A 196 0.21 -3.29 8.04
C ILE A 196 0.13 -2.09 8.99
N LEU A 197 -0.92 -1.28 8.88
CA LEU A 197 -1.06 -0.07 9.70
C LEU A 197 -1.12 -0.39 11.19
N VAL A 198 -1.80 -1.46 11.59
CA VAL A 198 -1.83 -1.93 12.98
C VAL A 198 -0.43 -2.35 13.43
N LEU A 199 0.30 -3.13 12.62
CA LEU A 199 1.66 -3.55 12.96
C LEU A 199 2.61 -2.37 13.09
N VAL A 200 2.54 -1.39 12.18
CA VAL A 200 3.33 -0.16 12.23
C VAL A 200 2.99 0.66 13.48
N ALA A 201 1.70 0.85 13.78
CA ALA A 201 1.28 1.59 14.96
C ALA A 201 1.74 0.91 16.26
N VAL A 202 1.69 -0.42 16.32
CA VAL A 202 2.21 -1.19 17.46
C VAL A 202 3.73 -1.07 17.57
N ALA A 203 4.47 -1.17 16.46
CA ALA A 203 5.92 -1.01 16.46
C ALA A 203 6.32 0.38 16.99
N LEU A 204 5.69 1.43 16.47
CA LEU A 204 5.91 2.81 16.93
C LEU A 204 5.59 2.99 18.43
N ALA A 205 4.48 2.42 18.90
CA ALA A 205 4.09 2.49 20.31
C ALA A 205 5.06 1.74 21.25
N LEU A 206 5.79 0.76 20.72
CA LEU A 206 6.81 -0.02 21.44
C LEU A 206 8.23 0.52 21.25
N GLY A 207 8.43 1.54 20.40
CA GLY A 207 9.75 2.08 20.07
C GLY A 207 10.62 1.14 19.25
N LEU A 208 10.01 0.34 18.37
CA LEU A 208 10.66 -0.61 17.45
C LEU A 208 10.80 -0.05 16.03
#